data_AF-A0A3N5R9Z1-F1
#
_entry.id   AF-A0A3N5R9Z1-F1
#
_cell.length_a   1.000
_cell.length_b   1.000
_cell.length_c   1.000
_cell.angle_alpha   90.00
_cell.angle_beta   90.00
_cell.angle_gamma   90.00
#
_symmetry.space_group_name_H-M   'P 1'
#
loop_
_entity.id
_entity.type
_entity.pdbx_description
1 polymer ?
#
loop_
_entity_poly.entity_id
_entity_poly.type
_entity_poly.pdbx_seq_one_letter_code
_entity_poly.pdbx_strand_id
1 'polypeptide(L)' 'MTITQEIDLNLILTPIPGETPAGVYLRYDPVYDAIAEARRADDDLNRGELQREIKTADWDKVIKLCLEALSQKTKD' A
#
# COMPACT_ATOMS: atom_id res chain seq x y z
N MET A 1 4.72 -10.81 15.53
CA MET A 1 6.13 -10.57 15.16
C MET A 1 6.10 -9.35 14.26
N THR A 2 6.34 -8.16 14.80
CA THR A 2 6.37 -6.92 14.02
C THR A 2 7.61 -6.95 13.15
N ILE A 3 7.45 -7.05 11.83
CA ILE A 3 8.56 -6.85 10.90
C ILE A 3 8.84 -5.36 10.87
N THR A 4 9.96 -4.94 11.45
CA THR A 4 10.46 -3.56 11.27
C THR A 4 11.06 -3.49 9.87
N GLN A 5 10.28 -3.06 8.88
CA GLN A 5 10.82 -2.73 7.56
C GLN A 5 11.59 -1.41 7.65
N GLU A 6 12.89 -1.44 7.38
CA GLU A 6 13.71 -0.23 7.28
C GLU A 6 13.34 0.50 5.97
N ILE A 7 12.88 1.75 6.09
CA ILE A 7 12.48 2.56 4.95
C ILE A 7 13.70 3.37 4.51
N ASP A 8 14.23 3.06 3.32
CA ASP A 8 15.26 3.89 2.69
C ASP A 8 14.65 5.19 2.18
N LEU A 9 14.80 6.25 2.98
CA LEU A 9 14.29 7.58 2.67
C LEU A 9 14.93 8.18 1.41
N ASN A 10 16.20 7.88 1.13
CA ASN A 10 16.86 8.44 -0.06
C ASN A 10 16.25 7.84 -1.33
N LEU A 11 15.93 6.55 -1.31
CA LEU A 11 15.32 5.87 -2.44
C LEU A 11 13.93 6.44 -2.77
N ILE A 12 13.07 6.62 -1.77
CA ILE A 12 11.70 7.13 -2.00
C ILE A 12 11.67 8.63 -2.33
N LEU A 13 12.69 9.40 -1.94
CA LEU A 13 12.80 10.84 -2.24
C LEU A 13 13.54 11.12 -3.56
N THR A 14 14.25 10.13 -4.10
CA THR A 14 14.92 10.27 -5.40
C THR A 14 13.86 10.51 -6.50
N PRO A 15 14.01 11.55 -7.34
CA PRO A 15 13.09 11.81 -8.44
C PRO A 15 12.98 10.61 -9.38
N ILE A 16 11.79 10.38 -9.92
CA ILE A 16 11.60 9.29 -10.89
C ILE A 16 12.27 9.71 -12.21
N PRO A 17 13.13 8.86 -12.80
CA PRO A 17 13.79 9.18 -14.06
C PRO A 17 12.78 9.44 -15.19
N GLY A 18 12.94 10.55 -15.90
CA GLY A 18 12.08 10.92 -17.03
C GLY A 18 11.77 12.41 -17.06
N GLU A 19 10.80 12.78 -17.91
CA GLU A 19 10.33 14.17 -18.00
C GLU A 19 9.42 14.56 -16.82
N THR A 20 8.86 13.57 -16.12
CA THR A 20 7.97 13.76 -14.97
C THR A 20 8.62 13.23 -13.69
N PRO A 21 9.33 14.07 -12.91
CA PRO A 21 10.02 13.64 -11.69
C PRO A 21 9.08 13.13 -10.59
N ALA A 22 7.80 13.49 -10.66
CA ALA A 22 6.71 13.00 -9.80
C ALA A 22 6.09 11.67 -10.31
N GLY A 23 6.47 11.18 -11.48
CA GLY A 23 5.93 9.95 -12.06
C GLY A 23 4.50 10.09 -12.60
N VAL A 24 3.75 8.99 -12.58
CA VAL A 24 2.41 8.87 -13.17
C VAL A 24 1.30 8.89 -12.11
N TYR A 25 0.11 9.32 -12.50
CA TYR A 25 -1.06 9.30 -11.61
C TYR A 25 -1.62 7.87 -11.49
N LEU A 26 -1.59 7.30 -10.28
CA LEU A 26 -1.88 5.87 -10.07
C LEU A 26 -3.34 5.54 -9.78
N ARG A 27 -4.28 6.50 -9.77
CA ARG A 27 -5.68 6.23 -9.36
C ARG A 27 -6.38 5.12 -10.15
N TYR A 28 -5.98 4.89 -11.39
CA TYR A 28 -6.51 3.82 -12.25
C TYR A 28 -5.51 2.67 -12.48
N ASP A 29 -4.34 2.74 -11.85
CA ASP A 29 -3.35 1.67 -11.87
C ASP A 29 -3.75 0.58 -10.86
N PRO A 30 -3.62 -0.71 -11.21
CA PRO A 30 -3.95 -1.82 -10.30
C PRO A 30 -3.24 -1.76 -8.95
N VAL A 31 -2.08 -1.09 -8.85
CA VAL A 31 -1.37 -0.88 -7.59
C VAL A 31 -2.22 -0.10 -6.58
N TYR A 32 -2.99 0.88 -7.02
CA TYR A 32 -3.86 1.66 -6.13
C TYR A 32 -4.96 0.79 -5.51
N ASP A 33 -5.62 -0.04 -6.32
CA ASP A 33 -6.62 -1.00 -5.84
C ASP A 33 -6.01 -2.06 -4.92
N ALA A 34 -4.80 -2.53 -5.24
CA ALA A 34 -4.08 -3.48 -4.40
C ALA A 34 -3.73 -2.92 -3.00
N ILE A 35 -3.35 -1.65 -2.93
CA ILE A 35 -3.10 -0.94 -1.66
C ILE A 35 -4.41 -0.76 -0.88
N ALA A 36 -5.49 -0.33 -1.55
CA ALA A 36 -6.79 -0.15 -0.93
C ALA A 36 -7.32 -1.47 -0.35
N GLU A 37 -7.20 -2.56 -1.10
CA GLU A 37 -7.64 -3.89 -0.65
C GLU A 37 -6.75 -4.45 0.45
N ALA A 38 -5.44 -4.16 0.46
CA ALA A 38 -4.55 -4.54 1.57
C ALA A 38 -4.87 -3.77 2.86
N ARG A 39 -5.28 -2.49 2.75
CA ARG A 39 -5.74 -1.67 3.88
C ARG A 39 -7.13 -2.05 4.39
N ARG A 40 -7.93 -2.76 3.58
CA ARG A 40 -9.30 -3.09 3.94
C ARG A 40 -9.30 -3.99 5.18
N ALA A 41 -9.99 -3.54 6.22
CA ALA A 41 -10.33 -4.34 7.37
C ALA A 41 -11.86 -4.38 7.47
N ASP A 42 -12.40 -5.54 7.82
CA ASP A 42 -13.83 -5.68 8.07
C ASP A 42 -14.16 -5.14 9.46
N ASP A 43 -15.34 -4.52 9.61
CA ASP A 43 -15.77 -4.01 10.91
C ASP A 43 -16.06 -5.16 11.90
N ASP A 44 -15.65 -4.94 13.15
CA ASP A 44 -15.88 -5.87 14.26
C ASP A 44 -17.32 -5.74 14.82
N LEU A 45 -18.33 -5.79 13.95
CA LEU A 45 -19.73 -5.71 14.35
C LEU A 45 -20.25 -7.06 14.81
N ASN A 46 -21.19 -7.02 15.76
CA ASN A 46 -21.77 -8.15 16.48
C ASN A 46 -22.17 -9.29 15.52
N ARG A 47 -21.27 -10.28 15.40
CA ARG A 47 -21.43 -11.44 14.53
C ARG A 47 -22.43 -12.36 15.22
N GLY A 48 -23.64 -12.46 14.69
CA GLY A 48 -24.57 -13.53 15.06
C GLY A 48 -24.01 -14.92 14.74
N GLU A 49 -24.82 -15.86 14.27
CA GLU A 49 -24.35 -17.23 13.98
C GLU A 49 -23.44 -17.35 12.73
N LEU A 50 -23.21 -16.26 11.98
CA LEU A 50 -22.36 -16.24 10.79
C LEU A 50 -20.90 -15.88 11.14
N GLN A 51 -20.14 -16.87 11.61
CA GLN A 51 -18.70 -16.74 11.86
C GLN A 51 -17.92 -16.86 10.54
N ARG A 52 -17.88 -15.78 9.74
CA ARG A 52 -16.90 -15.65 8.64
C ARG A 52 -15.56 -15.18 9.17
N GLU A 53 -14.47 -15.57 8.52
CA GLU A 53 -13.14 -14.98 8.78
C GLU A 53 -13.21 -13.46 8.58
N ILE A 54 -12.71 -12.72 9.57
CA ILE A 54 -12.62 -11.26 9.54
C ILE A 54 -11.39 -10.94 8.73
N LYS A 55 -11.55 -10.15 7.66
CA LYS A 55 -10.38 -9.59 7.01
C LYS A 55 -9.77 -8.52 7.92
N THR A 56 -8.51 -8.71 8.28
CA THR A 56 -7.69 -7.67 8.88
C THR A 56 -6.81 -7.00 7.82
N ALA A 57 -6.45 -5.74 8.05
CA ALA A 57 -5.53 -5.03 7.17
C ALA A 57 -4.14 -5.70 7.17
N ASP A 58 -3.56 -5.86 5.98
CA ASP A 58 -2.22 -6.38 5.76
C ASP A 58 -1.25 -5.21 5.59
N TRP A 59 -0.80 -4.66 6.72
CA TRP A 59 0.08 -3.49 6.75
C TRP A 59 1.45 -3.76 6.14
N ASP A 60 1.97 -4.99 6.25
CA ASP A 60 3.25 -5.36 5.65
C ASP A 60 3.18 -5.28 4.11
N LYS A 61 2.07 -5.76 3.53
CA LYS A 61 1.81 -5.63 2.10
C LYS A 61 1.59 -4.19 1.67
N VAL A 62 0.90 -3.38 2.48
CA VAL A 62 0.72 -1.94 2.21
C VAL A 62 2.07 -1.24 2.11
N ILE A 63 2.94 -1.42 3.10
CA ILE A 63 4.27 -0.80 3.12
C ILE A 63 5.04 -1.20 1.87
N LYS A 64 5.08 -2.50 1.55
CA LYS A 64 5.80 -3.00 0.37
C LYS A 64 5.30 -2.36 -0.93
N LEU A 65 3.99 -2.35 -1.16
CA LEU A 65 3.40 -1.78 -2.37
C LEU A 65 3.66 -0.27 -2.47
N CYS A 66 3.56 0.46 -1.36
CA CYS A 66 3.85 1.90 -1.34
C CYS A 66 5.32 2.20 -1.60
N LEU A 67 6.26 1.44 -1.03
CA LEU A 67 7.70 1.65 -1.26
C LEU A 67 8.06 1.41 -2.73
N GLU A 68 7.49 0.38 -3.36
CA GLU A 68 7.70 0.11 -4.79
C GLU A 68 7.10 1.23 -5.66
N ALA A 69 5.88 1.67 -5.36
CA ALA A 69 5.24 2.77 -6.09
C ALA A 69 6.02 4.07 -5.96
N LEU A 70 6.43 4.44 -4.74
CA LEU A 70 7.17 5.67 -4.45
C LEU A 70 8.56 5.67 -5.06
N SER A 71 9.25 4.53 -5.11
CA SER A 71 10.60 4.46 -5.67
C SER A 71 10.62 4.43 -7.20
N GLN A 72 9.58 3.91 -7.86
CA GLN A 72 9.64 3.61 -9.30
C GLN A 72 8.57 4.27 -10.16
N LYS A 73 7.39 4.59 -9.60
CA LYS A 73 6.20 4.89 -10.42
C LYS A 73 5.59 6.26 -10.17
N THR A 74 5.50 6.71 -8.92
CA THR A 74 4.86 7.98 -8.59
C THR A 74 5.40 8.63 -7.31
N LYS A 75 5.08 9.89 -7.10
CA LYS A 75 5.22 10.63 -5.83
C LYS A 75 3.83 11.14 -5.43
N ASP A 76 3.00 10.23 -4.93
CA ASP A 76 1.61 10.46 -4.48
C ASP A 76 1.49 10.19 -2.98
#